data_AF-A0A259LM02-F1
#
_entry.id   AF-A0A259LM02-F1
#
_cell.length_a   1.000
_cell.length_b   1.000
_cell.length_c   1.000
_cell.angle_alpha   90.00
_cell.angle_beta   90.00
_cell.angle_gamma   90.00
#
_symmetry.space_group_name_H-M   'P 1'
#
loop_
_entity.id
_entity.type
_entity.pdbx_description
1 polymer ?
#
loop_
_entity_poly.entity_id
_entity_poly.type
_entity_poly.pdbx_seq_one_letter_code
_entity_poly.pdbx_strand_id
1 'polypeptide(L)'
;MWVPHLLSAIEGADVRIVLSTSWARHLGFRRACNALPECLRALVVGATWHSKMKIGESGAATLWDLQTRYEQIQAYLARMNSPCDWLAIDDDARGWHDEKLPQLIHADPALGLSCEKTAQRLRERLLHGC
;
A
#
# COMPACT_ATOMS: atom_id res chain seq x y z
N MET A 1 0.79 -3.73 -18.33
CA MET A 1 1.22 -4.63 -17.22
C MET A 1 2.01 -3.77 -16.25
N TRP A 2 1.60 -3.63 -14.99
CA TRP A 2 2.13 -2.62 -14.07
C TRP A 2 3.50 -2.96 -13.43
N VAL A 3 3.86 -4.24 -13.38
CA VAL A 3 5.06 -4.74 -12.67
C VAL A 3 6.36 -4.08 -13.13
N PRO A 4 6.68 -4.00 -14.44
CA PRO A 4 7.93 -3.38 -14.90
C PRO A 4 8.04 -1.90 -14.49
N HIS A 5 6.91 -1.18 -14.44
CA HIS A 5 6.88 0.23 -14.04
C HIS A 5 7.19 0.39 -12.55
N LEU A 6 6.65 -0.48 -11.68
CA LEU A 6 7.00 -0.45 -10.26
C LEU A 6 8.47 -0.79 -10.05
N LEU A 7 8.97 -1.85 -10.71
CA LEU A 7 10.38 -2.24 -10.59
C LEU A 7 11.32 -1.12 -11.04
N SER A 8 11.00 -0.44 -12.14
CA SER A 8 11.77 0.72 -12.59
C SER A 8 11.69 1.91 -11.62
N ALA A 9 10.54 2.11 -10.97
CA ALA A 9 10.37 3.23 -10.05
C ALA A 9 11.13 3.05 -8.72
N ILE A 10 11.27 1.81 -8.25
CA ILE A 10 11.99 1.49 -7.01
C ILE A 10 13.49 1.22 -7.24
N GLU A 11 13.94 1.19 -8.49
CA GLU A 11 15.34 0.95 -8.83
C GLU A 11 16.24 2.02 -8.20
N GLY A 12 17.19 1.58 -7.36
CA GLY A 12 18.12 2.47 -6.65
C GLY A 12 17.59 3.07 -5.35
N ALA A 13 16.37 2.73 -4.92
CA ALA A 13 15.81 3.12 -3.63
C ALA A 13 15.73 1.92 -2.67
N ASP A 14 16.06 2.14 -1.39
CA ASP A 14 15.83 1.13 -0.34
C ASP A 14 14.37 1.20 0.11
N VAL A 15 13.54 0.31 -0.43
CA VAL A 15 12.09 0.31 -0.20
C VAL A 15 11.63 -0.98 0.49
N ARG A 16 10.65 -0.80 1.39
CA ARG A 16 9.88 -1.88 1.98
C ARG A 16 8.42 -1.70 1.62
N ILE A 17 7.75 -2.80 1.27
CA ILE A 17 6.36 -2.79 0.81
C ILE A 17 5.44 -3.26 1.94
N VAL A 18 4.37 -2.50 2.17
CA VAL A 18 3.25 -2.90 3.04
C VAL A 18 1.99 -3.01 2.19
N LEU A 19 1.31 -4.14 2.28
CA LEU A 19 0.09 -4.38 1.51
C LEU A 19 -1.13 -3.77 2.21
N SER A 20 -1.76 -2.79 1.58
CA SER A 20 -3.08 -2.27 1.98
C SER A 20 -4.17 -2.80 1.02
N THR A 21 -4.38 -4.11 0.99
CA THR A 21 -5.35 -4.77 0.10
C THR A 21 -6.33 -5.64 0.89
N SER A 22 -7.59 -5.67 0.45
CA SER A 22 -8.62 -6.57 1.01
C SER A 22 -8.26 -8.05 0.83
N TRP A 23 -7.37 -8.39 -0.10
CA TRP A 23 -6.91 -9.77 -0.29
C TRP A 23 -6.19 -10.31 0.93
N ALA A 24 -5.46 -9.47 1.68
CA ALA A 24 -4.81 -9.90 2.91
C ALA A 24 -5.85 -10.35 3.96
N ARG A 25 -7.02 -9.71 3.97
CA ARG A 25 -8.17 -10.08 4.80
C ARG A 25 -8.89 -11.32 4.28
N HIS A 26 -9.28 -11.34 3.01
CA HIS A 26 -10.14 -12.39 2.46
C HIS A 26 -9.41 -13.69 2.10
N LEU A 27 -8.14 -13.59 1.68
CA LEU A 27 -7.33 -14.73 1.23
C LEU A 27 -6.22 -15.07 2.23
N GLY A 28 -5.92 -14.16 3.16
CA GLY A 28 -4.78 -14.26 4.06
C GLY A 28 -3.51 -13.63 3.48
N PHE A 29 -2.68 -13.09 4.37
CA PHE A 29 -1.46 -12.36 4.03
C PHE A 29 -0.54 -13.12 3.06
N ARG A 30 -0.30 -14.41 3.31
CA ARG A 30 0.59 -15.23 2.46
C ARG A 30 0.08 -15.34 1.02
N ARG A 31 -1.23 -15.52 0.82
CA ARG A 31 -1.82 -15.61 -0.53
C ARG A 31 -1.79 -14.26 -1.24
N ALA A 32 -2.08 -13.18 -0.53
CA ALA A 32 -1.97 -11.83 -1.08
C ALA A 32 -0.52 -11.52 -1.52
N CYS A 33 0.48 -11.88 -0.71
CA CYS A 33 1.89 -11.73 -1.09
C CYS A 33 2.28 -12.59 -2.29
N ASN A 34 1.76 -13.83 -2.37
CA ASN A 34 2.07 -14.74 -3.46
C ASN A 34 1.45 -14.35 -4.81
N ALA A 35 0.52 -13.39 -4.83
CA ALA A 35 0.02 -12.81 -6.06
C ALA A 35 1.03 -11.85 -6.72
N LEU A 36 2.07 -11.44 -5.99
CA LEU A 36 3.15 -10.61 -6.51
C LEU A 36 4.24 -11.46 -7.17
N PRO A 37 4.92 -10.93 -8.20
CA PRO A 37 6.18 -11.47 -8.67
C PRO A 37 7.19 -11.60 -7.54
N GLU A 38 8.08 -12.60 -7.63
CA GLU A 38 9.02 -12.97 -6.57
C GLU A 38 9.90 -11.79 -6.11
N CYS A 39 10.40 -10.99 -7.04
CA CYS A 39 11.23 -9.82 -6.75
C CYS A 39 10.50 -8.78 -5.89
N LEU A 40 9.20 -8.55 -6.13
CA LEU A 40 8.40 -7.63 -5.33
C LEU A 40 7.98 -8.26 -4.00
N ARG A 41 7.67 -9.56 -4.00
CA ARG A 41 7.32 -10.31 -2.79
C ARG A 41 8.46 -10.26 -1.77
N ALA A 42 9.71 -10.31 -2.21
CA ALA A 42 10.89 -10.21 -1.34
C ALA A 42 10.98 -8.87 -0.58
N LEU A 43 10.34 -7.81 -1.09
CA LEU A 43 10.32 -6.48 -0.48
C LEU A 43 9.13 -6.30 0.49
N VAL A 44 8.18 -7.24 0.53
CA VAL A 44 6.98 -7.13 1.37
C VAL A 44 7.32 -7.44 2.83
N VAL A 45 7.09 -6.48 3.71
CA VAL A 45 7.37 -6.60 5.16
C VAL A 45 6.11 -6.76 6.01
N GLY A 46 4.93 -6.53 5.43
CA GLY A 46 3.67 -6.66 6.17
C GLY A 46 2.43 -6.24 5.38
N ALA A 47 1.32 -6.15 6.10
CA ALA A 47 0.04 -5.65 5.58
C ALA A 47 -0.67 -4.80 6.64
N THR A 48 -1.54 -3.89 6.20
CA THR A 48 -2.34 -3.06 7.13
C THR A 48 -3.34 -3.92 7.93
N TRP A 49 -3.77 -5.04 7.35
CA TRP A 49 -4.55 -6.10 8.00
C TRP A 49 -3.67 -7.13 8.72
N HIS A 50 -4.13 -7.61 9.87
CA HIS A 50 -3.55 -8.75 10.60
C HIS A 50 -4.67 -9.69 11.08
N SER A 51 -4.48 -11.01 11.05
CA SER A 51 -5.53 -11.98 11.42
C SER A 51 -6.04 -11.88 12.85
N LYS A 52 -5.25 -11.30 13.76
CA LYS A 52 -5.65 -10.95 15.14
C LYS A 52 -6.59 -9.75 15.26
N MET A 53 -6.77 -8.96 14.19
CA MET A 53 -7.84 -7.97 14.11
C MET A 53 -9.14 -8.76 14.04
N LYS A 54 -9.78 -8.93 15.20
CA LYS A 54 -10.86 -9.89 15.43
C LYS A 54 -11.90 -9.85 14.30
N ILE A 55 -12.07 -10.99 13.62
CA ILE A 55 -13.30 -11.28 12.88
C ILE A 55 -14.26 -11.80 13.95
N GLY A 56 -15.37 -11.09 14.19
CA GLY A 56 -16.41 -11.63 15.09
C GLY A 56 -16.89 -12.98 14.55
N GLU A 57 -17.38 -13.86 15.43
CA GLU A 57 -17.82 -15.23 15.09
C GLU A 57 -18.85 -15.29 13.93
N SER A 58 -19.49 -14.16 13.61
CA SER A 58 -20.45 -14.00 12.51
C SER A 58 -19.87 -13.61 11.15
N GLY A 59 -18.54 -13.45 11.02
CA GLY A 59 -17.94 -12.93 9.77
C GLY A 59 -18.28 -11.46 9.48
N ALA A 60 -18.77 -10.73 10.50
CA ALA A 60 -19.16 -9.33 10.39
C ALA A 60 -18.01 -8.41 9.95
N ALA A 61 -18.38 -7.21 9.48
CA ALA A 61 -17.44 -6.13 9.19
C ALA A 61 -16.58 -5.84 10.43
N THR A 62 -15.28 -5.82 10.23
CA THR A 62 -14.28 -5.47 11.24
C THR A 62 -14.09 -3.96 11.22
N LEU A 63 -13.49 -3.38 12.26
CA LEU A 63 -13.13 -1.96 12.24
C LEU A 63 -12.26 -1.61 11.02
N TRP A 64 -11.36 -2.51 10.61
CA TRP A 64 -10.51 -2.31 9.44
C TRP A 64 -11.31 -2.16 8.13
N ASP A 65 -12.48 -2.81 8.02
CA ASP A 65 -13.32 -2.72 6.82
C ASP A 65 -14.10 -1.41 6.71
N LEU A 66 -14.33 -0.78 7.85
CA LEU A 66 -15.03 0.50 7.94
C LEU A 66 -14.07 1.68 7.74
N GLN A 67 -12.77 1.43 7.79
CA GLN A 67 -11.73 2.43 7.58
C GLN A 67 -11.51 2.72 6.10
N THR A 68 -11.30 3.99 5.78
CA THR A 68 -10.70 4.44 4.52
C THR A 68 -9.28 3.90 4.37
N ARG A 69 -8.72 3.93 3.17
CA ARG A 69 -7.32 3.51 2.92
C ARG A 69 -6.33 4.31 3.74
N TYR A 70 -6.55 5.62 3.86
CA TYR A 70 -5.74 6.48 4.70
C TYR A 70 -5.78 6.05 6.17
N GLU A 71 -6.97 5.81 6.74
CA GLU A 71 -7.10 5.36 8.13
C GLU A 71 -6.46 3.98 8.39
N GLN A 72 -6.55 3.05 7.44
CA GLN A 72 -5.87 1.75 7.52
C GLN A 72 -4.35 1.92 7.59
N ILE A 73 -3.80 2.84 6.78
CA ILE A 73 -2.37 3.18 6.78
C ILE A 73 -2.00 3.83 8.13
N GLN A 74 -2.75 4.83 8.59
CA GLN A 74 -2.48 5.49 9.88
C GLN A 74 -2.50 4.51 11.05
N ALA A 75 -3.49 3.61 11.09
CA ALA A 75 -3.56 2.57 12.11
C ALA A 75 -2.36 1.60 12.04
N TYR A 76 -1.84 1.30 10.85
CA TYR A 76 -0.60 0.53 10.69
C TYR A 76 0.62 1.30 11.21
N LEU A 77 0.80 2.56 10.80
CA LEU A 77 1.92 3.41 11.20
C LEU A 77 1.96 3.62 12.73
N ALA A 78 0.81 3.81 13.37
CA ALA A 78 0.70 3.99 14.82
C ALA A 78 1.17 2.77 15.63
N ARG A 79 1.29 1.59 15.00
CA ARG A 79 1.79 0.35 15.61
C ARG A 79 3.27 0.09 15.33
N MET A 80 3.91 0.93 14.50
CA MET A 80 5.34 0.83 14.25
C MET A 80 6.13 1.48 15.37
N ASN A 81 7.27 0.87 15.72
CA ASN A 81 8.12 1.34 16.82
C ASN A 81 9.00 2.54 16.42
N SER A 82 8.98 2.93 15.15
CA SER A 82 9.80 4.05 14.65
C SER A 82 9.08 4.74 13.50
N PRO A 83 9.11 6.09 13.44
CA PRO A 83 8.67 6.82 12.27
C PRO A 83 9.46 6.39 11.02
N CYS A 84 8.80 6.45 9.87
CA CYS A 84 9.47 6.29 8.58
C CYS A 84 8.82 7.20 7.54
N ASP A 85 9.59 7.54 6.52
CA ASP A 85 9.04 8.14 5.31
C ASP A 85 8.23 7.09 4.56
N TRP A 86 7.12 7.52 3.96
CA TRP A 86 6.21 6.60 3.27
C TRP A 86 5.41 7.28 2.17
N LEU A 87 5.04 6.46 1.18
CA LEU A 87 4.12 6.80 0.11
C LEU A 87 3.05 5.70 0.01
N ALA A 88 1.83 6.08 -0.36
CA ALA A 88 0.81 5.15 -0.83
C ALA A 88 0.67 5.22 -2.34
N ILE A 89 0.39 4.08 -2.97
CA ILE A 89 -0.05 4.02 -4.36
C ILE A 89 -1.46 3.46 -4.31
N ASP A 90 -2.45 4.29 -4.60
CA ASP A 90 -3.87 3.94 -4.47
C ASP A 90 -4.69 4.77 -5.44
N ASP A 91 -5.81 4.23 -5.90
CA ASP A 91 -6.80 4.93 -6.72
C ASP A 91 -7.87 5.64 -5.88
N ASP A 92 -7.94 5.34 -4.58
CA ASP A 92 -8.87 5.93 -3.62
C ASP A 92 -8.21 7.03 -2.76
N ALA A 93 -8.60 8.27 -3.01
CA ALA A 93 -8.19 9.44 -2.24
C ALA A 93 -9.13 9.78 -1.06
N ARG A 94 -10.16 8.97 -0.77
CA ARG A 94 -11.07 9.23 0.36
C ARG A 94 -10.34 9.14 1.70
N GLY A 95 -10.69 10.05 2.61
CA GLY A 95 -10.13 10.12 3.96
C GLY A 95 -8.76 10.80 4.04
N TRP A 96 -8.15 11.15 2.91
CA TRP A 96 -6.90 11.92 2.89
C TRP A 96 -7.18 13.39 3.17
N HIS A 97 -6.44 13.95 4.13
CA HIS A 97 -6.40 15.41 4.36
C HIS A 97 -5.49 16.08 3.32
N ASP A 98 -5.74 17.35 2.98
CA ASP A 98 -4.95 18.11 2.00
C ASP A 98 -3.44 18.09 2.30
N GLU A 99 -3.09 18.22 3.58
CA GLU A 99 -1.71 18.16 4.09
C GLU A 99 -1.02 16.81 3.85
N LYS A 100 -1.80 15.74 3.63
CA LYS A 100 -1.35 14.37 3.46
C LYS A 100 -1.44 13.90 2.01
N LEU A 101 -2.13 14.63 1.13
CA LEU A 101 -2.17 14.34 -0.30
C LEU A 101 -0.78 14.19 -0.95
N PRO A 102 0.28 14.91 -0.52
CA PRO A 102 1.62 14.63 -1.02
C PRO A 102 2.07 13.19 -0.77
N GLN A 103 1.62 12.49 0.27
CA GLN A 103 2.01 11.10 0.52
C GLN A 103 1.24 10.08 -0.36
N LEU A 104 0.21 10.52 -1.10
CA LEU A 104 -0.52 9.68 -2.04
C LEU A 104 0.05 9.84 -3.45
N ILE A 105 0.45 8.75 -4.08
CA ILE A 105 0.60 8.61 -5.52
C ILE A 105 -0.76 8.16 -6.07
N HIS A 106 -1.62 9.14 -6.37
CA HIS A 106 -2.99 8.87 -6.83
C HIS A 106 -2.95 8.27 -8.23
N ALA A 107 -3.29 6.99 -8.32
CA ALA A 107 -3.24 6.23 -9.55
C ALA A 107 -4.61 6.22 -10.23
N ASP A 108 -4.60 6.18 -11.57
CA ASP A 108 -5.83 5.95 -12.32
C ASP A 108 -6.35 4.52 -12.05
N PRO A 109 -7.64 4.32 -11.78
CA PRO A 109 -8.19 3.01 -11.41
C PRO A 109 -8.09 1.96 -12.52
N ALA A 110 -8.06 2.37 -13.80
CA ALA A 110 -7.95 1.47 -14.94
C ALA A 110 -6.49 1.20 -15.33
N LEU A 111 -5.64 2.22 -15.28
CA LEU A 111 -4.25 2.13 -15.75
C LEU A 111 -3.27 1.77 -14.63
N GLY A 112 -3.52 2.21 -13.41
CA GLY A 112 -2.61 2.10 -12.28
C GLY A 112 -1.21 2.65 -12.62
N LEU A 113 -0.17 1.90 -12.28
CA LEU A 113 1.22 2.22 -12.65
C LEU A 113 1.54 1.96 -14.14
N SER A 114 0.61 1.42 -14.94
CA SER A 114 0.80 1.39 -16.39
C SER A 114 0.67 2.80 -17.01
N CYS A 115 0.18 3.79 -16.25
CA CYS A 115 0.28 5.19 -16.61
C CYS A 115 1.72 5.70 -16.38
N GLU A 116 2.40 6.08 -17.45
CA GLU A 116 3.79 6.55 -17.41
C GLU A 116 3.98 7.75 -16.47
N LYS A 117 3.04 8.72 -16.48
CA LYS A 117 3.08 9.87 -15.57
C LYS A 117 3.02 9.46 -14.10
N THR A 118 2.17 8.49 -13.76
CA THR A 118 2.05 7.99 -12.38
C THR A 118 3.32 7.25 -11.96
N ALA A 119 3.88 6.41 -12.84
CA ALA A 119 5.13 5.70 -12.58
C ALA A 119 6.33 6.66 -12.42
N GLN A 120 6.42 7.69 -13.26
CA GLN A 120 7.46 8.72 -13.17
C GLN A 120 7.36 9.49 -11.85
N ARG A 121 6.15 9.93 -11.47
CA ARG A 121 5.92 10.63 -10.20
C ARG A 121 6.32 9.78 -9.00
N LEU A 122 6.03 8.46 -9.03
CA LEU A 122 6.50 7.54 -7.99
C LEU A 122 8.02 7.50 -7.93
N ARG A 123 8.69 7.32 -9.08
CA ARG A 123 10.16 7.28 -9.17
C ARG A 123 10.80 8.55 -8.61
N GLU A 124 10.31 9.71 -9.03
CA GLU A 124 10.81 11.00 -8.56
C GLU A 124 10.69 11.15 -7.04
N ARG A 125 9.57 10.72 -6.46
CA ARG A 125 9.34 10.79 -5.01
C ARG A 125 10.18 9.81 -4.21
N LEU A 126 10.48 8.64 -4.76
CA LEU A 126 11.37 7.67 -4.12
C LEU A 126 12.84 8.14 -4.15
N LEU A 127 13.28 8.83 -5.21
CA LEU A 127 14.65 9.31 -5.35
C LEU A 127 14.95 10.58 -4.54
N HIS A 128 13.96 11.46 -4.35
CA HIS A 128 14.16 12.77 -3.70
C HIS A 128 13.62 12.84 -2.26
N GLY A 129 13.09 11.74 -1.72
CA GLY A 129 12.47 11.70 -0.40
C GLY A 129 11.04 12.26 -0.38
N CYS A 130 10.37 12.08 0.75
CA CYS A 130 9.02 12.60 1.01
C CYS A 130 9.04 13.88 1.82
#